data_AF-A0A8J2L6C5-F1
#
_entry.id   AF-A0A8J2L6C5-F1
#
_cell.length_a   1.000
_cell.length_b   1.000
_cell.length_c   1.000
_cell.angle_alpha   90.00
_cell.angle_beta   90.00
_cell.angle_gamma   90.00
#
_symmetry.space_group_name_H-M   'P 1'
#
loop_
_entity.id
_entity.type
_entity.pdbx_description
1 polymer ?
#
loop_
_entity_poly.entity_id
_entity_poly.type
_entity_poly.pdbx_seq_one_letter_code
_entity_poly.pdbx_strand_id
1 'polypeptide(L)'
;MSPDTQSRRVILSLIILSIVISVVAGAFTDSELKECKKFTRKVLKQILKELGVCNSEWKNKTKSQEEHSKKMGCVVRCILDKEQMLDEHGLVTSETIIRSVGDRAPDKFKKLALRLFHQCDDQLGKTLQPNDELCAGYSKFGNCIQNSIADMCHVDIPF
;
A
#
# COMPACT_ATOMS: atom_id res chain seq x y z
N MET A 1 -34.08 -26.28 -42.89
CA MET A 1 -33.29 -25.56 -41.88
C MET A 1 -32.12 -24.91 -42.63
N SER A 2 -32.17 -23.60 -42.85
CA SER A 2 -31.31 -22.93 -43.85
C SER A 2 -29.86 -22.78 -43.35
N PRO A 3 -28.84 -23.12 -44.16
CA PRO A 3 -27.42 -23.04 -43.77
C PRO A 3 -26.98 -21.62 -43.37
N ASP A 4 -27.68 -20.58 -43.82
CA ASP A 4 -27.39 -19.17 -43.49
C ASP A 4 -27.58 -18.82 -42.01
N THR A 5 -28.51 -19.48 -41.33
CA THR A 5 -28.82 -19.19 -39.91
C THR A 5 -27.73 -19.72 -38.99
N GLN A 6 -27.00 -20.77 -39.40
CA GLN A 6 -25.94 -21.38 -38.61
C GLN A 6 -24.66 -20.54 -38.67
N SER A 7 -24.27 -20.05 -39.86
CA SER A 7 -23.09 -19.19 -40.02
C SER A 7 -23.23 -17.85 -39.28
N ARG A 8 -24.41 -17.23 -39.29
CA ARG A 8 -24.67 -15.98 -38.55
C ARG A 8 -24.50 -16.13 -37.02
N ARG A 9 -24.95 -17.26 -36.46
CA ARG A 9 -24.81 -17.55 -35.03
C ARG A 9 -23.36 -17.77 -34.62
N VAL A 10 -22.57 -18.44 -35.46
CA VAL A 10 -21.13 -18.65 -35.21
C VAL A 10 -20.38 -17.32 -35.22
N ILE A 11 -20.65 -16.44 -36.19
CA ILE A 11 -20.01 -15.13 -36.29
C ILE A 11 -20.36 -14.24 -35.08
N LEU A 12 -21.63 -14.19 -34.68
CA LEU A 12 -22.07 -13.46 -33.49
C LEU A 12 -21.39 -13.98 -32.21
N SER A 13 -21.29 -15.30 -32.04
CA SER A 13 -20.60 -15.90 -30.89
C SER A 13 -19.10 -15.58 -30.87
N LEU A 14 -18.43 -15.54 -32.01
CA LEU A 14 -17.00 -15.18 -32.10
C LEU A 14 -16.74 -13.71 -31.80
N ILE A 15 -17.63 -12.80 -32.21
CA ILE A 15 -17.55 -11.37 -31.89
C ILE A 15 -17.79 -11.14 -30.40
N ILE A 16 -18.78 -11.82 -29.80
CA ILE A 16 -19.03 -11.72 -28.36
C ILE A 16 -17.82 -12.26 -27.58
N LEU A 17 -17.22 -13.38 -28.02
CA LEU A 17 -16.03 -13.94 -27.40
C LEU A 17 -14.81 -12.99 -27.49
N SER A 18 -14.61 -12.30 -28.62
CA SER A 18 -13.48 -11.35 -28.77
C SER A 18 -13.66 -10.09 -27.93
N ILE A 19 -14.90 -9.62 -27.75
CA ILE A 19 -15.22 -8.50 -26.86
C ILE A 19 -15.01 -8.92 -25.40
N VAL A 20 -15.45 -10.13 -25.01
CA VAL A 20 -15.24 -10.64 -23.64
C VAL A 20 -13.74 -10.83 -23.33
N ILE A 21 -12.93 -11.33 -24.27
CA ILE A 21 -11.47 -11.46 -24.08
C ILE A 21 -10.81 -10.08 -23.90
N SER A 22 -11.30 -9.06 -24.60
CA SER A 22 -10.76 -7.70 -24.50
C SER A 22 -11.10 -7.02 -23.16
N VAL A 23 -12.14 -7.48 -22.46
CA VAL A 23 -12.59 -6.95 -21.15
C VAL A 23 -11.84 -7.61 -19.98
N VAL A 24 -11.16 -8.74 -20.20
CA VAL A 24 -10.45 -9.50 -19.15
C VAL A 24 -8.94 -9.42 -19.35
N ALA A 25 -8.33 -8.25 -19.21
CA ALA A 25 -6.92 -8.11 -18.83
C ALA A 25 -6.56 -6.66 -18.52
N GLY A 26 -6.94 -6.17 -17.34
CA GLY A 26 -6.24 -5.06 -16.69
C GLY A 26 -4.86 -5.48 -16.16
N ALA A 27 -4.13 -6.32 -16.89
CA ALA A 27 -2.80 -6.76 -16.51
C ALA A 27 -1.79 -5.69 -16.92
N PHE A 28 -0.96 -5.24 -15.97
CA PHE A 28 0.16 -4.35 -16.25
C PHE A 28 0.99 -4.91 -17.41
N THR A 29 1.35 -4.06 -18.39
CA THR A 29 2.37 -4.49 -19.36
C THR A 29 3.71 -4.69 -18.65
N ASP A 30 4.63 -5.46 -19.24
CA ASP A 30 5.96 -5.72 -18.65
C ASP A 30 6.73 -4.43 -18.31
N SER A 31 6.55 -3.38 -19.11
CA SER A 31 7.14 -2.06 -18.84
C SER A 31 6.53 -1.42 -17.60
N GLU A 32 5.21 -1.49 -17.45
CA GLU A 32 4.50 -0.92 -16.30
C GLU A 32 4.80 -1.69 -15.03
N LEU A 33 4.94 -3.02 -15.11
CA LEU A 33 5.35 -3.83 -13.98
C LEU A 33 6.78 -3.48 -13.53
N LYS A 34 7.71 -3.26 -14.47
CA LYS A 34 9.07 -2.79 -14.15
C LYS A 34 9.06 -1.42 -13.47
N GLU A 35 8.25 -0.48 -13.98
CA GLU A 35 8.06 0.85 -13.38
C GLU A 35 7.46 0.76 -11.97
N CYS A 36 6.43 -0.07 -11.80
CA CYS A 36 5.76 -0.35 -10.53
C CYS A 36 6.77 -0.87 -9.51
N LYS A 37 7.52 -1.94 -9.86
CA LYS A 37 8.57 -2.50 -9.00
C LYS A 37 9.65 -1.48 -8.66
N LYS A 38 10.06 -0.63 -9.62
CA LYS A 38 11.05 0.43 -9.38
C LYS A 38 10.52 1.46 -8.38
N PHE A 39 9.26 1.88 -8.52
CA PHE A 39 8.59 2.78 -7.59
C PHE A 39 8.47 2.16 -6.20
N THR A 40 7.96 0.94 -6.08
CA THR A 40 7.84 0.23 -4.79
C THR A 40 9.18 0.10 -4.08
N ARG A 41 10.26 -0.27 -4.79
CA ARG A 41 11.60 -0.32 -4.19
C ARG A 41 12.08 1.05 -3.70
N LYS A 42 11.74 2.14 -4.40
CA LYS A 42 12.08 3.49 -3.96
C LYS A 42 11.34 3.84 -2.65
N VAL A 43 10.06 3.51 -2.57
CA VAL A 43 9.26 3.70 -1.35
C VAL A 43 9.81 2.86 -0.20
N LEU A 44 10.09 1.57 -0.42
CA LEU A 44 10.67 0.70 0.60
C LEU A 44 12.03 1.20 1.10
N LYS A 45 12.91 1.67 0.21
CA LYS A 45 14.19 2.27 0.62
C LYS A 45 13.99 3.51 1.50
N GLN A 46 13.00 4.34 1.17
CA GLN A 46 12.67 5.52 1.96
C GLN A 46 12.13 5.11 3.35
N ILE A 47 11.21 4.15 3.42
CA ILE A 47 10.71 3.60 4.69
C ILE A 47 11.85 2.99 5.53
N LEU A 48 12.78 2.25 4.93
CA LEU A 48 13.94 1.67 5.63
C LEU A 48 14.88 2.75 6.20
N LYS A 49 15.04 3.87 5.49
CA LYS A 49 15.80 5.02 5.98
C LYS A 49 15.12 5.61 7.21
N GLU A 50 13.82 5.87 7.15
CA GLU A 50 13.09 6.40 8.30
C GLU A 50 13.01 5.41 9.45
N LEU A 51 12.93 4.11 9.17
CA LEU A 51 13.06 3.05 10.19
C LEU A 51 14.38 3.18 10.94
N GLY A 52 15.51 3.37 10.24
CA GLY A 52 16.81 3.55 10.87
C GLY A 52 16.85 4.78 11.80
N VAL A 53 16.27 5.90 11.37
CA VAL A 53 16.18 7.13 12.16
C VAL A 53 15.29 6.92 13.39
N CYS A 54 14.04 6.53 13.18
CA CYS A 54 13.04 6.34 14.24
C CYS A 54 13.44 5.25 15.23
N ASN A 55 14.03 4.14 14.76
CA ASN A 55 14.51 3.07 15.64
C ASN A 55 15.66 3.55 16.53
N SER A 56 16.57 4.36 15.99
CA SER A 56 17.66 4.95 16.78
C SER A 56 17.16 5.96 17.81
N GLU A 57 16.20 6.81 17.43
CA GLU A 57 15.56 7.76 18.35
C GLU A 57 14.90 7.03 19.53
N TRP A 58 14.20 5.93 19.28
CA TRP A 58 13.54 5.14 20.34
C TRP A 58 14.50 4.31 21.17
N LYS A 59 15.55 3.75 20.56
CA LYS A 59 16.59 3.02 21.29
C LYS A 59 17.23 3.89 22.38
N ASN A 60 17.40 5.18 22.12
CA ASN A 60 17.92 6.14 23.10
C ASN A 60 16.91 6.52 24.20
N LYS A 61 15.63 6.23 24.01
CA LYS A 61 14.53 6.52 24.95
C LYS A 61 14.14 5.32 25.82
N THR A 62 14.69 4.14 25.56
CA THR A 62 14.37 2.88 26.25
C THR A 62 15.56 2.38 27.07
N LYS A 63 15.29 1.72 28.19
CA LYS A 63 16.33 1.24 29.11
C LYS A 63 16.78 -0.19 28.83
N SER A 64 15.99 -0.97 28.10
CA SER A 64 16.29 -2.36 27.78
C SER A 64 15.79 -2.74 26.38
N GLN A 65 16.36 -3.83 25.84
CA GLN A 65 15.92 -4.38 24.55
C GLN A 65 14.46 -4.90 24.61
N GLU A 66 14.02 -5.39 25.77
CA GLU A 66 12.64 -5.83 25.96
C GLU A 66 11.67 -4.66 25.90
N GLU A 67 11.99 -3.54 26.57
CA GLU A 67 11.20 -2.32 26.50
C GLU A 67 11.15 -1.78 25.07
N HIS A 68 12.30 -1.76 24.38
CA HIS A 68 12.39 -1.36 22.97
C HIS A 68 11.49 -2.20 22.07
N SER A 69 11.52 -3.52 22.24
CA SER A 69 10.65 -4.44 21.47
C SER A 69 9.17 -4.15 21.68
N LYS A 70 8.74 -3.87 22.93
CA LYS A 70 7.35 -3.49 23.24
C LYS A 70 6.94 -2.16 22.63
N LYS A 71 7.89 -1.24 22.40
CA LYS A 71 7.66 0.09 21.81
C LYS A 71 7.88 0.14 20.30
N MET A 72 7.98 -1.00 19.61
CA MET A 72 8.12 -1.00 18.15
C MET A 72 6.94 -0.33 17.42
N GLY A 73 5.73 -0.37 17.99
CA GLY A 73 4.60 0.41 17.46
C GLY A 73 4.89 1.92 17.43
N CYS A 74 5.67 2.43 18.39
CA CYS A 74 6.01 3.84 18.44
C CYS A 74 7.11 4.23 17.44
N VAL A 75 7.95 3.28 17.04
CA VAL A 75 8.85 3.45 15.90
C VAL A 75 8.03 3.58 14.61
N VAL A 76 7.01 2.74 14.43
CA VAL A 76 6.09 2.83 13.27
C VAL A 76 5.34 4.16 13.25
N ARG A 77 4.83 4.62 14.41
CA ARG A 77 4.21 5.95 14.53
C ARG A 77 5.16 7.06 14.06
N CYS A 78 6.43 7.01 14.48
CA CYS A 78 7.44 7.98 14.05
C CYS A 78 7.66 7.96 12.53
N ILE A 79 7.67 6.78 11.90
CA ILE A 79 7.77 6.68 10.43
C ILE A 79 6.55 7.33 9.76
N LEU A 80 5.34 7.04 10.24
CA LEU A 80 4.12 7.62 9.68
C LEU A 80 4.10 9.15 9.80
N ASP A 81 4.60 9.69 10.90
CA ASP A 81 4.76 11.14 11.10
C ASP A 81 5.76 11.74 10.08
N LYS A 82 6.96 11.16 9.94
CA LYS A 82 7.98 11.63 8.98
C LYS A 82 7.52 11.50 7.53
N GLU A 83 6.72 10.49 7.21
CA GLU A 83 6.11 10.30 5.89
C GLU A 83 4.80 11.09 5.71
N GLN A 84 4.49 12.01 6.64
CA GLN A 84 3.36 12.92 6.59
C GLN A 84 1.99 12.22 6.45
N MET A 85 1.90 11.02 7.03
CA MET A 85 0.68 10.21 7.05
C MET A 85 -0.19 10.45 8.27
N LEU A 86 0.32 11.18 9.26
CA LEU A 86 -0.43 11.59 10.44
C LEU A 86 -0.87 13.05 10.35
N ASP A 87 -2.02 13.36 10.94
CA ASP A 87 -2.48 14.72 11.21
C ASP A 87 -1.91 15.24 12.55
N GLU A 88 -2.28 16.46 12.93
CA GLU A 88 -1.88 17.09 14.21
C GLU A 88 -2.36 16.32 15.45
N HIS A 89 -3.35 15.44 15.29
CA HIS A 89 -3.86 14.58 16.35
C HIS A 89 -3.16 13.22 16.36
N GLY A 90 -2.23 12.94 15.44
CA GLY A 90 -1.55 11.66 15.32
C GLY A 90 -2.41 10.57 14.69
N LEU A 91 -3.47 10.94 13.97
CA LEU A 91 -4.37 10.03 13.28
C LEU A 91 -4.07 10.00 11.78
N VAL A 92 -4.39 8.88 11.15
CA VAL A 92 -4.45 8.79 9.70
C VAL A 92 -5.83 9.24 9.27
N THR A 93 -5.89 10.10 8.26
CA THR A 93 -7.14 10.56 7.67
C THR A 93 -7.09 10.41 6.16
N SER A 94 -8.25 10.51 5.51
CA SER A 94 -8.29 10.52 4.05
C SER A 94 -7.42 11.62 3.45
N GLU A 95 -7.33 12.78 4.12
CA GLU A 95 -6.52 13.90 3.64
C GLU A 95 -5.02 13.60 3.76
N THR A 96 -4.57 13.05 4.89
CA THR A 96 -3.15 12.71 5.08
C THR A 96 -2.72 11.62 4.11
N ILE A 97 -3.58 10.64 3.81
CA ILE A 97 -3.35 9.63 2.78
C ILE A 97 -3.22 10.28 1.39
N ILE A 98 -4.17 11.14 1.02
CA ILE A 98 -4.17 11.78 -0.31
C ILE A 98 -2.93 12.63 -0.51
N ARG A 99 -2.57 13.45 0.46
CA ARG A 99 -1.35 14.28 0.43
C ARG A 99 -0.11 13.41 0.31
N SER A 100 0.05 12.48 1.25
CA SER A 100 1.24 11.65 1.37
C SER A 100 1.47 10.76 0.13
N VAL A 101 0.40 10.20 -0.46
CA VAL A 101 0.48 9.42 -1.71
C VAL A 101 0.59 10.35 -2.93
N GLY A 102 -0.16 11.45 -2.94
CA GLY A 102 -0.25 12.41 -4.04
C GLY A 102 1.10 12.96 -4.47
N ASP A 103 1.95 13.29 -3.49
CA ASP A 103 3.25 13.91 -3.70
C ASP A 103 4.34 12.93 -4.16
N ARG A 104 4.12 11.61 -4.00
CA ARG A 104 5.16 10.59 -4.17
C ARG A 104 4.84 9.57 -5.25
N ALA A 105 3.57 9.20 -5.41
CA ALA A 105 3.15 8.18 -6.34
C ALA A 105 3.04 8.74 -7.76
N PRO A 106 3.67 8.11 -8.77
CA PRO A 106 3.40 8.41 -10.17
C PRO A 106 1.90 8.31 -10.46
N ASP A 107 1.34 9.20 -11.27
CA ASP A 107 -0.11 9.26 -11.52
C ASP A 107 -0.71 7.91 -11.93
N LYS A 108 0.06 7.13 -12.70
CA LYS A 108 -0.27 5.77 -13.12
C LYS A 108 -0.54 4.80 -11.97
N PHE A 109 0.17 4.93 -10.86
CA PHE A 109 0.03 4.06 -9.68
C PHE A 109 -0.71 4.75 -8.53
N LYS A 110 -0.96 6.05 -8.62
CA LYS A 110 -1.59 6.86 -7.56
C LYS A 110 -2.93 6.29 -7.11
N LYS A 111 -3.82 5.93 -8.04
CA LYS A 111 -5.13 5.34 -7.71
C LYS A 111 -5.00 3.99 -6.98
N LEU A 112 -4.05 3.16 -7.39
CA LEU A 112 -3.79 1.87 -6.74
C LEU A 112 -3.22 2.07 -5.33
N ALA A 113 -2.22 2.94 -5.20
CA ALA A 113 -1.63 3.28 -3.91
C ALA A 113 -2.68 3.84 -2.95
N LEU A 114 -3.47 4.84 -3.36
CA LEU A 114 -4.54 5.41 -2.53
C LEU A 114 -5.51 4.32 -2.04
N ARG A 115 -5.96 3.43 -2.92
CA ARG A 115 -6.85 2.33 -2.55
C ARG A 115 -6.25 1.44 -1.45
N LEU A 116 -4.98 1.07 -1.60
CA LEU A 116 -4.28 0.21 -0.64
C LEU A 116 -4.14 0.88 0.73
N PHE A 117 -3.79 2.16 0.77
CA PHE A 117 -3.70 2.91 2.03
C PHE A 117 -5.08 3.09 2.69
N HIS A 118 -6.12 3.42 1.92
CA HIS A 118 -7.49 3.52 2.45
C HIS A 118 -8.00 2.19 3.00
N GLN A 119 -7.66 1.06 2.36
CA GLN A 119 -8.05 -0.25 2.89
C GLN A 119 -7.46 -0.51 4.28
N CYS A 120 -6.21 -0.09 4.54
CA CYS A 120 -5.62 -0.18 5.87
C CYS A 120 -6.28 0.76 6.87
N ASP A 121 -6.66 1.96 6.44
CA ASP A 121 -7.37 2.94 7.27
C ASP A 121 -8.77 2.46 7.67
N ASP A 122 -9.54 1.94 6.70
CA ASP A 122 -10.87 1.38 6.94
C ASP A 122 -10.84 0.24 7.98
N GLN A 123 -9.79 -0.60 7.93
CA GLN A 123 -9.64 -1.75 8.81
C GLN A 123 -9.07 -1.39 10.19
N LEU A 124 -8.09 -0.48 10.23
CA LEU A 124 -7.22 -0.30 11.40
C LEU A 124 -7.06 1.16 11.85
N GLY A 125 -7.51 2.14 11.09
CA GLY A 125 -7.41 3.57 11.43
C GLY A 125 -8.03 3.91 12.78
N LYS A 126 -9.16 3.27 13.12
CA LYS A 126 -9.83 3.42 14.43
C LYS A 126 -9.05 2.85 15.61
N THR A 127 -8.02 2.02 15.35
CA THR A 127 -7.17 1.44 16.39
C THR A 127 -6.00 2.35 16.74
N LEU A 128 -5.78 3.43 15.99
CA LEU A 128 -4.72 4.40 16.23
C LEU A 128 -5.08 5.22 17.46
N GLN A 129 -4.29 5.05 18.53
CA GLN A 129 -4.44 5.77 19.78
C GLN A 129 -3.19 6.61 20.01
N PRO A 130 -3.24 7.95 19.79
CA PRO A 130 -2.09 8.83 19.92
C PRO A 130 -1.48 8.87 21.33
N ASN A 131 -2.26 8.50 22.34
CA ASN A 131 -1.85 8.50 23.75
C ASN A 131 -1.52 7.10 24.29
N ASP A 132 -1.55 6.05 23.46
CA ASP A 132 -1.12 4.71 23.85
C ASP A 132 0.40 4.69 24.05
N GLU A 133 0.83 4.33 25.27
CA GLU A 133 2.24 4.27 25.65
C GLU A 133 3.05 3.29 24.78
N LEU A 134 2.41 2.23 24.28
CA LEU A 134 3.05 1.21 23.44
C LEU A 134 2.81 1.43 21.94
N CYS A 135 1.90 2.35 21.59
CA CYS A 135 1.51 2.64 20.21
C CYS A 135 1.09 1.35 19.44
N ALA A 136 0.38 0.43 20.08
CA ALA A 136 0.12 -0.92 19.55
C ALA A 136 -0.71 -0.90 18.25
N GLY A 137 -1.65 0.04 18.13
CA GLY A 137 -2.44 0.25 16.92
C GLY A 137 -1.58 0.58 15.70
N TYR A 138 -0.56 1.41 15.89
CA TYR A 138 0.35 1.80 14.81
C TYR A 138 1.16 0.62 14.27
N SER A 139 1.57 -0.33 15.11
CA SER A 139 2.26 -1.55 14.67
C SER A 139 1.39 -2.36 13.70
N LYS A 140 0.11 -2.59 14.06
CA LYS A 140 -0.84 -3.30 13.18
C LYS A 140 -1.06 -2.55 11.87
N PHE A 141 -1.23 -1.23 11.95
CA PHE A 141 -1.43 -0.39 10.78
C PHE A 141 -0.20 -0.40 9.84
N GLY A 142 1.01 -0.27 10.39
CA GLY A 142 2.26 -0.37 9.63
C GLY A 142 2.43 -1.71 8.91
N ASN A 143 2.09 -2.82 9.59
CA ASN A 143 2.11 -4.14 8.96
C ASN A 143 1.10 -4.23 7.80
N CYS A 144 -0.09 -3.65 7.94
CA CYS A 144 -1.06 -3.60 6.84
C CYS A 144 -0.50 -2.85 5.62
N ILE A 145 0.10 -1.67 5.85
CA ILE A 145 0.73 -0.89 4.77
C ILE A 145 1.86 -1.68 4.13
N GLN A 146 2.74 -2.28 4.92
CA GLN A 146 3.87 -3.06 4.43
C GLN A 146 3.42 -4.21 3.52
N ASN A 147 2.41 -4.98 3.96
CA ASN A 147 1.84 -6.07 3.17
C ASN A 147 1.21 -5.54 1.87
N SER A 148 0.46 -4.45 1.97
CA SER A 148 -0.15 -3.80 0.80
C SER A 148 0.89 -3.31 -0.22
N ILE A 149 2.03 -2.78 0.25
CA ILE A 149 3.13 -2.36 -0.62
C ILE A 149 3.79 -3.58 -1.30
N ALA A 150 3.94 -4.71 -0.60
CA ALA A 150 4.45 -5.96 -1.16
C ALA A 150 3.55 -6.45 -2.31
N ASP A 151 2.24 -6.43 -2.06
CA ASP A 151 1.22 -6.93 -2.98
C ASP A 151 1.03 -6.03 -4.20
N MET A 152 1.24 -4.71 -4.07
CA MET A 152 0.97 -3.71 -5.12
C MET A 152 1.60 -4.04 -6.48
N CYS A 153 2.83 -4.58 -6.49
CA CYS A 153 3.56 -4.91 -7.71
C CYS A 153 4.18 -6.32 -7.67
N HIS A 154 3.71 -7.19 -6.76
CA HIS A 154 4.31 -8.49 -6.46
C HIS A 154 5.83 -8.37 -6.25
N VAL A 155 6.23 -7.51 -5.32
CA VAL A 155 7.63 -7.32 -4.96
C VAL A 155 7.89 -8.19 -3.75
N ASP A 156 8.74 -9.22 -3.92
CA ASP A 156 9.29 -9.95 -2.78
C ASP A 156 10.06 -8.94 -1.92
N ILE A 157 9.59 -8.71 -0.70
CA ILE A 157 10.33 -7.88 0.25
C ILE A 157 11.26 -8.81 1.03
N PRO A 158 12.58 -8.76 0.83
CA PRO A 158 13.51 -9.56 1.59
C PRO A 158 13.59 -8.97 3.01
N PHE A 159 12.89 -9.60 3.95
CA PHE A 159 13.07 -9.38 5.37
C PHE A 159 13.45 -10.69 6.03
#